data_AF-A0A2P8D168-F1
#
_entry.id   AF-A0A2P8D168-F1
#
_cell.length_a   1.000
_cell.length_b   1.000
_cell.length_c   1.000
_cell.angle_alpha   90.00
_cell.angle_beta   90.00
_cell.angle_gamma   90.00
#
_symmetry.space_group_name_H-M   'P 1'
#
loop_
_entity.id
_entity.type
_entity.pdbx_description
1 polymer ?
#
loop_
_entity_poly.entity_id
_entity_poly.type
_entity_poly.pdbx_seq_one_letter_code
_entity_poly.pdbx_strand_id
1 'polypeptide(L)' 'MTTATETVNPSDAVPEVQIEAWYSALANRREDGSLPTGREIAARFDHKDRWGRLIKQWGGQGRFADAAM' A
#
# COMPACT_ATOMS: atom_id res chain seq x y z
N MET A 1 -26.70 4.09 24.61
CA MET A 1 -25.78 4.56 23.55
C MET A 1 -24.74 3.47 23.43
N THR A 2 -24.98 2.50 22.57
CA THR A 2 -24.23 1.23 22.53
C THR A 2 -23.41 1.25 21.25
N THR A 3 -22.12 1.54 21.35
CA THR A 3 -21.20 1.40 20.22
C THR A 3 -20.93 -0.08 20.02
N ALA A 4 -21.50 -0.64 18.95
CA ALA A 4 -21.14 -1.97 18.48
C ALA A 4 -19.65 -1.98 18.14
N THR A 5 -18.90 -2.86 18.76
CA THR A 5 -17.54 -3.20 18.35
C THR A 5 -17.64 -3.87 16.98
N GLU A 6 -17.33 -3.11 15.93
CA GLU A 6 -17.17 -3.64 14.57
C GLU A 6 -15.93 -4.54 14.57
N THR A 7 -16.17 -5.85 14.58
CA THR A 7 -15.14 -6.86 14.39
C THR A 7 -14.63 -6.74 12.96
N VAL A 8 -13.61 -5.92 12.73
CA VAL A 8 -12.84 -5.96 11.48
C VAL A 8 -12.26 -7.36 11.38
N ASN A 9 -12.77 -8.15 10.43
CA ASN A 9 -12.20 -9.46 10.16
C ASN A 9 -10.74 -9.26 9.74
N PRO A 10 -9.78 -10.06 10.23
CA PRO A 10 -8.37 -9.92 9.84
C PRO A 10 -8.14 -10.10 8.32
N SER A 11 -9.12 -10.67 7.61
CA SER A 11 -9.16 -10.80 6.15
C SER A 11 -9.48 -9.50 5.40
N ASP A 12 -10.06 -8.49 6.07
CA ASP A 12 -10.33 -7.15 5.52
C ASP A 12 -9.18 -6.17 5.77
N ALA A 13 -8.28 -6.51 6.70
CA ALA A 13 -7.10 -5.70 6.99
C ALA A 13 -6.14 -5.72 5.80
N VAL A 14 -5.61 -4.55 5.44
CA VAL A 14 -4.58 -4.46 4.42
C VAL A 14 -3.33 -5.21 4.90
N PRO A 15 -2.77 -6.13 4.10
CA PRO A 15 -1.53 -6.82 4.48
C PRO A 15 -0.38 -5.83 4.69
N GLU A 16 0.38 -5.99 5.79
CA GLU A 16 1.50 -5.12 6.17
C GLU A 16 2.53 -4.93 5.03
N VAL A 17 2.83 -6.00 4.29
CA VAL A 17 3.75 -5.94 3.13
C VAL A 17 3.30 -4.94 2.06
N GLN A 18 1.99 -4.68 1.92
CA GLN A 18 1.46 -3.69 0.98
C GLN A 18 1.64 -2.26 1.49
N ILE A 19 1.51 -2.06 2.80
CA ILE A 19 1.75 -0.78 3.50
C ILE A 19 3.25 -0.43 3.39
N GLU A 20 4.12 -1.38 3.71
CA GLU A 20 5.57 -1.24 3.59
C GLU A 20 6.01 -0.93 2.15
N ALA A 21 5.42 -1.62 1.17
CA ALA A 21 5.70 -1.37 -0.24
C ALA A 21 5.26 0.02 -0.69
N TRP A 22 4.15 0.54 -0.14
CA TRP A 22 3.71 1.89 -0.39
C TRP A 22 4.65 2.94 0.20
N TYR A 23 5.04 2.79 1.47
CA TYR A 23 5.99 3.71 2.10
C TYR A 23 7.38 3.65 1.46
N SER A 24 7.84 2.46 1.05
CA SER A 24 9.03 2.31 0.24
C SER A 24 8.91 3.08 -1.09
N ALA A 25 7.76 3.02 -1.77
CA ALA A 25 7.53 3.78 -3.01
C ALA A 25 7.55 5.30 -2.78
N LEU A 26 7.00 5.78 -1.65
CA LEU A 26 7.02 7.19 -1.27
C LEU A 26 8.44 7.69 -0.95
N ALA A 27 9.21 6.90 -0.21
CA ALA A 27 10.60 7.21 0.14
C ALA A 27 11.55 7.19 -1.07
N ASN A 28 11.16 6.49 -2.15
CA ASN A 28 11.96 6.33 -3.36
C ASN A 28 11.34 7.03 -4.57
N ARG A 29 10.71 8.18 -4.35
CA ARG A 29 10.31 9.07 -5.44
C ARG A 29 11.54 9.46 -6.27
N ARG A 30 11.32 9.59 -7.57
CA ARG A 30 12.33 10.08 -8.51
C ARG A 30 12.56 11.57 -8.31
N GLU A 31 13.59 12.10 -8.97
CA GLU A 31 13.97 13.52 -8.90
C GLU A 31 12.83 14.46 -9.37
N ASP A 32 11.98 13.99 -10.28
CA ASP A 32 10.78 14.70 -10.74
C ASP A 32 9.58 14.58 -9.77
N GLY A 33 9.77 13.92 -8.63
CA GLY A 33 8.74 13.64 -7.63
C GLY A 33 7.81 12.48 -8.00
N SER A 34 7.97 11.87 -9.18
CA SER A 34 7.13 10.76 -9.59
C SER A 34 7.44 9.48 -8.78
N LEU A 35 6.39 8.71 -8.49
CA LEU A 35 6.55 7.41 -7.84
C LEU A 35 7.18 6.39 -8.80
N PRO A 36 7.98 5.43 -8.30
CA PRO A 36 8.41 4.27 -9.07
C PRO A 36 7.25 3.59 -9.80
N THR A 37 7.54 2.90 -10.89
CA THR A 37 6.55 2.09 -11.60
C THR A 37 6.12 0.89 -10.76
N GLY A 38 4.95 0.33 -11.06
CA GLY A 38 4.50 -0.88 -10.38
C GLY A 38 5.47 -2.06 -10.50
N ARG A 39 6.23 -2.14 -11.60
CA ARG A 39 7.30 -3.15 -11.76
C ARG A 39 8.46 -2.91 -10.79
N GLU A 40 8.94 -1.67 -10.68
CA GLU A 40 10.02 -1.32 -9.74
C GLU A 40 9.59 -1.52 -8.28
N ILE A 41 8.34 -1.21 -7.94
CA ILE A 41 7.78 -1.50 -6.62
C ILE A 41 7.77 -3.01 -6.39
N ALA A 42 7.23 -3.80 -7.32
CA ALA A 42 7.09 -5.25 -7.16
C ALA A 42 8.45 -5.97 -7.06
N ALA A 43 9.44 -5.54 -7.85
CA ALA A 43 10.76 -6.16 -7.87
C ALA A 43 11.49 -6.11 -6.52
N ARG A 44 11.24 -5.08 -5.70
CA ARG A 44 11.84 -4.94 -4.36
C ARG A 44 11.28 -5.93 -3.33
N PHE A 45 10.09 -6.47 -3.59
CA PHE A 45 9.36 -7.35 -2.68
C PHE A 45 9.17 -8.77 -3.27
N ASP A 46 9.94 -9.12 -4.31
CA ASP A 46 9.84 -10.40 -5.02
C ASP A 46 8.41 -10.73 -5.52
N HIS A 47 7.69 -9.70 -5.96
CA HIS A 47 6.31 -9.82 -6.43
C HIS A 47 6.19 -9.56 -7.93
N LYS A 48 5.04 -9.97 -8.50
CA LYS A 48 4.71 -9.74 -9.92
C LYS A 48 4.38 -8.28 -10.17
N ASP A 49 4.68 -7.78 -11.37
CA ASP A 49 4.39 -6.40 -11.81
C ASP A 49 2.96 -5.92 -11.50
N ARG A 50 1.96 -6.80 -11.65
CA ARG A 50 0.56 -6.47 -11.35
C ARG A 50 0.36 -6.10 -9.88
N TRP A 51 1.04 -6.77 -8.96
CA TRP A 51 0.97 -6.49 -7.53
C TRP A 51 1.47 -5.08 -7.24
N GLY A 52 2.64 -4.69 -7.73
CA GLY A 52 3.16 -3.33 -7.49
C GLY A 52 2.35 -2.24 -8.20
N ARG A 53 1.67 -2.54 -9.33
CA ARG A 53 0.68 -1.62 -9.92
C ARG A 53 -0.52 -1.38 -8.99
N LEU A 54 -1.00 -2.43 -8.31
CA LEU A 54 -2.06 -2.29 -7.30
C LEU A 54 -1.60 -1.45 -6.12
N ILE A 55 -0.38 -1.67 -5.60
CA ILE A 55 0.20 -0.83 -4.54
C ILE A 55 0.20 0.64 -4.95
N LYS A 56 0.70 0.96 -6.15
CA LYS A 56 0.72 2.34 -6.65
C LYS A 56 -0.69 2.94 -6.77
N GLN A 57 -1.65 2.15 -7.27
CA GLN A 57 -3.04 2.59 -7.44
C GLN A 57 -3.73 2.83 -6.10
N TRP A 58 -3.68 1.86 -5.19
CA TRP A 58 -4.34 1.91 -3.89
C TRP A 58 -3.71 2.96 -2.96
N GLY A 59 -2.39 3.11 -3.03
CA GLY A 59 -1.69 4.19 -2.33
C GLY A 59 -2.08 5.57 -2.84
N GLY A 60 -2.20 5.75 -4.16
CA GLY A 60 -2.72 6.99 -4.75
C GLY A 60 -4.18 7.29 -4.37
N GLN A 61 -4.94 6.28 -3.96
CA GLN A 61 -6.31 6.41 -3.45
C GLN A 61 -6.36 6.61 -1.92
N GLY A 62 -5.22 6.64 -1.23
CA GLY A 62 -5.15 6.83 0.23
C GLY A 62 -5.47 5.57 1.05
N ARG A 63 -5.62 4.39 0.44
CA ARG A 63 -6.04 3.15 1.14
C ARG A 63 -5.08 2.68 2.23
N PHE A 64 -3.82 3.13 2.19
CA PHE A 64 -2.80 2.77 3.17
C PHE A 64 -2.58 3.83 4.25
N ALA A 65 -3.18 5.02 4.11
CA ALA A 65 -3.07 6.08 5.13
C ALA A 65 -3.95 5.77 6.35
N ASP A 66 -5.08 5.11 6.13
CA ASP A 66 -6.02 4.69 7.17
C ASP A 66 -5.51 3.48 7.97
N ALA A 67 -4.76 2.58 7.30
CA ALA A 67 -4.25 1.35 7.89
C ALA A 67 -3.01 1.53 8.80
N ALA A 68 -2.44 2.74 8.87
CA ALA A 68 -1.28 3.05 9.70
C ALA A 68 -1.64 3.79 11.02
N MET A 69 -2.94 3.99 11.28
CA MET A 69 -3.47 4.51 12.55
C MET A 69 -4.05 3.37 13.39
#